data_AF-A0A0N4UXX4-F1
#
_entry.id   AF-A0A0N4UXX4-F1
#
_cell.length_a   1.000
_cell.length_b   1.000
_cell.length_c   1.000
_cell.angle_alpha   90.00
_cell.angle_beta   90.00
_cell.angle_gamma   90.00
#
_symmetry.space_group_name_H-M   'P 1'
#
loop_
_entity.id
_entity.type
_entity.pdbx_description
1 polymer ?
#
loop_
_entity_poly.entity_id
_entity_poly.type
_entity_poly.pdbx_seq_one_letter_code
_entity_poly.pdbx_strand_id
1 'polypeptide(L)'
;METKPSRKLLDLFSDLAEFDDDKRQQAVVGIVNGFQADDEYCINRLLSGLASSHAAARLGFSCALTLILSAESETWTSGRLFNIIDEKLALEKEVAKELVSRELKIMEQQTSLGMAICDSIARLALQADESLFVVSVWDQVKKFVTGPLISILPEWLYFILLVVEKFSVSFEL
;
A
#
# COMPACT_ATOMS: atom_id res chain seq x y z
N MET A 1 18.54 8.78 -16.40
CA MET A 1 17.93 10.11 -16.14
C MET A 1 16.44 9.89 -16.21
N GLU A 2 15.73 9.94 -15.09
CA GLU A 2 14.25 9.91 -15.12
C GLU A 2 13.77 11.20 -15.79
N THR A 3 13.24 11.09 -17.01
CA THR A 3 12.57 12.17 -17.71
C THR A 3 11.25 12.42 -17.02
N LYS A 4 11.04 13.63 -16.52
CA LYS A 4 9.79 14.02 -15.86
C LYS A 4 8.66 13.94 -16.90
N PRO A 5 7.55 13.24 -16.62
CA PRO A 5 6.46 13.05 -17.58
C PRO A 5 5.88 14.39 -18.02
N SER A 6 5.48 14.47 -19.29
CA SER A 6 4.94 15.71 -19.86
C SER A 6 3.67 16.16 -19.12
N ARG A 7 3.44 17.47 -19.03
CA ARG A 7 2.24 18.00 -18.36
C ARG A 7 0.95 17.49 -19.01
N LYS A 8 0.96 17.38 -20.34
CA LYS A 8 -0.15 16.80 -21.11
C LYS A 8 -0.46 15.37 -20.68
N LEU A 9 0.55 14.54 -20.43
CA LEU A 9 0.36 13.17 -19.96
C LEU A 9 -0.22 13.14 -18.53
N LEU A 10 0.24 14.02 -17.65
CA LEU A 10 -0.30 14.16 -16.29
C LEU A 10 -1.78 14.57 -16.26
N ASP A 11 -2.15 15.50 -17.15
CA ASP A 11 -3.53 15.95 -17.28
C ASP A 11 -4.44 14.80 -17.75
N LEU A 12 -4.00 14.01 -18.75
CA LEU A 12 -4.72 12.81 -19.19
C LEU A 12 -4.94 11.79 -18.06
N PHE A 13 -3.93 11.57 -17.20
CA PHE A 13 -4.07 10.67 -16.06
C PHE A 13 -5.04 11.18 -14.99
N SER A 14 -5.19 12.50 -14.88
CA SER A 14 -6.19 13.11 -13.99
C SER A 14 -7.59 12.92 -14.56
N ASP A 15 -7.75 13.10 -15.87
CA ASP A 15 -9.01 12.95 -16.59
C ASP A 15 -9.54 11.50 -16.62
N LEU A 16 -8.67 10.49 -16.42
CA LEU A 16 -9.11 9.09 -16.23
C LEU A 16 -10.02 8.89 -15.00
N ALA A 17 -9.94 9.79 -14.01
CA ALA A 17 -10.74 9.72 -12.80
C ALA A 17 -12.05 10.53 -12.86
N GLU A 18 -12.27 11.27 -13.95
CA GLU A 18 -13.46 12.10 -14.13
C GLU A 18 -14.72 11.26 -14.32
N PHE A 19 -15.84 11.77 -13.78
CA PHE A 19 -17.15 11.12 -13.93
C PHE A 19 -17.74 11.31 -15.33
N ASP A 20 -17.31 12.36 -16.03
CA ASP A 20 -17.66 12.63 -17.43
C ASP A 20 -17.08 11.55 -18.35
N ASP A 21 -17.97 10.79 -18.98
CA ASP A 21 -17.62 9.64 -19.82
C ASP A 21 -16.81 10.06 -21.07
N ASP A 22 -17.15 11.19 -21.68
CA ASP A 22 -16.48 11.67 -22.89
C ASP A 22 -15.05 12.10 -22.58
N LYS A 23 -14.86 12.85 -21.49
CA LYS A 23 -13.51 13.23 -21.02
C LYS A 23 -12.68 12.00 -20.68
N ARG A 24 -13.26 11.05 -19.96
CA ARG A 24 -12.57 9.83 -19.56
C ARG A 24 -12.17 8.98 -20.76
N GLN A 25 -13.03 8.85 -21.77
CA GLN A 25 -12.71 8.12 -23.00
C GLN A 25 -11.64 8.83 -23.83
N GLN A 26 -11.70 10.17 -23.94
CA GLN A 26 -10.65 10.95 -24.61
C GLN A 26 -9.30 10.79 -23.92
N ALA A 27 -9.30 10.74 -22.57
CA ALA A 27 -8.10 10.48 -21.78
C ALA A 27 -7.51 9.09 -22.06
N VAL A 28 -8.36 8.04 -22.11
CA VAL A 28 -7.94 6.68 -22.49
C VAL A 28 -7.27 6.69 -23.86
N VAL A 29 -7.92 7.27 -24.87
CA VAL A 29 -7.37 7.34 -26.24
C VAL A 29 -6.05 8.11 -26.28
N GLY A 30 -5.95 9.22 -25.55
CA GLY A 30 -4.74 10.02 -25.46
C GLY A 30 -3.56 9.25 -24.86
N ILE A 31 -3.81 8.48 -23.79
CA ILE A 31 -2.78 7.65 -23.13
C ILE A 31 -2.35 6.49 -24.02
N VAL A 32 -3.31 5.78 -24.64
CA VAL A 32 -3.00 4.66 -25.56
C VAL A 32 -2.14 5.14 -26.73
N ASN A 33 -2.51 6.26 -27.36
CA ASN A 33 -1.76 6.81 -28.50
C ASN A 33 -0.38 7.36 -28.11
N GLY A 34 -0.23 7.84 -26.88
CA GLY A 34 1.01 8.40 -26.35
C GLY A 34 1.90 7.40 -25.63
N PHE A 35 1.49 6.13 -25.53
CA PHE A 35 2.06 5.16 -24.60
C PHE A 35 3.58 4.97 -24.75
N GLN A 36 4.05 4.78 -25.99
CA GLN A 36 5.46 4.47 -26.25
C GLN A 36 6.44 5.60 -25.90
N ALA A 37 5.95 6.82 -25.66
CA ALA A 37 6.81 7.93 -25.28
C ALA A 37 7.32 7.83 -23.83
N ASP A 38 6.53 7.22 -22.93
CA ASP A 38 6.79 7.13 -21.50
C ASP A 38 6.16 5.82 -20.93
N ASP A 39 6.46 4.68 -21.54
CA ASP A 39 5.78 3.40 -21.32
C ASP A 39 5.84 2.91 -19.87
N GLU A 40 7.01 2.96 -19.25
CA GLU A 40 7.27 2.49 -17.89
C GLU A 40 6.57 3.35 -16.83
N TYR A 41 6.53 4.66 -17.06
CA TYR A 41 5.74 5.59 -16.26
C TYR A 41 4.24 5.29 -16.39
N CYS A 42 3.77 5.09 -17.62
CA CYS A 42 2.37 4.81 -17.90
C CYS A 42 1.90 3.54 -17.19
N ILE A 43 2.63 2.43 -17.33
CA ILE A 43 2.29 1.16 -16.65
C ILE A 43 2.28 1.33 -15.13
N ASN A 44 3.30 1.96 -14.55
CA ASN A 44 3.35 2.20 -13.11
C ASN A 44 2.15 3.01 -12.60
N ARG A 45 1.77 4.06 -13.33
CA ARG A 45 0.64 4.91 -12.97
C ARG A 45 -0.69 4.19 -13.16
N LEU A 46 -0.84 3.42 -14.23
CA LEU A 46 -2.03 2.61 -14.51
C LEU A 46 -2.27 1.56 -13.42
N LEU A 47 -1.24 0.78 -13.07
CA LEU A 47 -1.31 -0.21 -11.99
C LEU A 47 -1.68 0.43 -10.65
N SER A 48 -1.10 1.60 -10.32
CA SER A 48 -1.45 2.33 -9.10
C SER A 48 -2.90 2.81 -9.10
N GLY A 49 -3.42 3.23 -10.26
CA GLY A 49 -4.80 3.70 -10.40
C GLY A 49 -5.85 2.60 -10.24
N LEU A 50 -5.51 1.34 -10.52
CA LEU A 50 -6.40 0.19 -10.23
C LEU A 50 -6.68 0.03 -8.73
N ALA A 51 -5.73 0.42 -7.88
CA ALA A 51 -5.87 0.41 -6.43
C ALA A 51 -6.55 1.67 -5.86
N SER A 52 -7.05 2.57 -6.72
CA SER A 52 -7.71 3.81 -6.26
C SER A 52 -8.96 3.51 -5.43
N SER A 53 -9.18 4.27 -4.36
CA SER A 53 -10.41 4.24 -3.57
C SER A 53 -11.64 4.69 -4.36
N HIS A 54 -11.45 5.46 -5.44
CA HIS A 54 -12.53 5.99 -6.26
C HIS A 54 -12.90 5.02 -7.40
N ALA A 55 -14.17 4.60 -7.46
CA ALA A 55 -14.64 3.63 -8.46
C ALA A 55 -14.52 4.14 -9.91
N ALA A 56 -14.83 5.42 -10.15
CA ALA A 56 -14.71 6.04 -11.49
C ALA A 56 -13.26 6.00 -12.01
N ALA A 57 -12.29 6.24 -11.13
CA ALA A 57 -10.88 6.09 -11.45
C ALA A 57 -10.57 4.65 -11.89
N ARG A 58 -10.91 3.64 -11.07
CA ARG A 58 -10.61 2.24 -11.41
C ARG A 58 -11.14 1.84 -12.79
N LEU A 59 -12.27 2.40 -13.23
CA LEU A 59 -12.84 2.15 -14.55
C LEU A 59 -11.99 2.75 -15.68
N GLY A 60 -11.60 4.02 -15.59
CA GLY A 60 -10.73 4.66 -16.60
C GLY A 60 -9.35 4.01 -16.67
N PHE A 61 -8.74 3.77 -15.51
CA PHE A 61 -7.43 3.12 -15.39
C PHE A 61 -7.43 1.68 -15.93
N SER A 62 -8.46 0.88 -15.63
CA SER A 62 -8.55 -0.49 -16.16
C SER A 62 -8.77 -0.53 -17.66
N CYS A 63 -9.60 0.37 -18.21
CA CYS A 63 -9.83 0.47 -19.65
C CYS A 63 -8.54 0.78 -20.43
N ALA A 64 -7.79 1.81 -20.02
CA ALA A 64 -6.52 2.16 -20.65
C ALA A 64 -5.49 1.02 -20.55
N LEU A 65 -5.36 0.39 -19.38
CA LEU A 65 -4.42 -0.71 -19.18
C LEU A 65 -4.77 -1.92 -20.04
N THR A 66 -6.04 -2.31 -20.13
CA THR A 66 -6.47 -3.44 -20.97
C THR A 66 -6.13 -3.22 -22.43
N LEU A 67 -6.37 -2.02 -22.96
CA LEU A 67 -6.05 -1.72 -24.36
C LEU A 67 -4.54 -1.75 -24.62
N ILE A 68 -3.74 -1.17 -23.74
CA ILE A 68 -2.27 -1.18 -23.85
C ILE A 68 -1.73 -2.61 -23.79
N LEU A 69 -2.12 -3.40 -22.79
CA LEU A 69 -1.64 -4.77 -22.64
C LEU A 69 -2.10 -5.69 -23.77
N SER A 70 -3.26 -5.41 -24.38
CA SER A 70 -3.71 -6.14 -25.57
C SER A 70 -2.86 -5.84 -26.80
N ALA A 71 -2.33 -4.63 -26.92
CA ALA A 71 -1.48 -4.22 -28.04
C ALA A 71 0.01 -4.56 -27.83
N GLU A 72 0.47 -4.58 -26.58
CA GLU A 72 1.90 -4.64 -26.22
C GLU A 72 2.24 -5.91 -25.42
N SER A 73 1.45 -6.98 -25.54
CA SER A 73 1.57 -8.20 -24.73
C SER A 73 2.91 -8.94 -24.86
N GLU A 74 3.62 -8.75 -25.97
CA GLU A 74 4.95 -9.32 -26.18
C GLU A 74 6.02 -8.61 -25.34
N THR A 75 5.84 -7.30 -25.09
CA THR A 75 6.80 -6.45 -24.35
C THR A 75 6.43 -6.35 -22.87
N TRP A 76 5.15 -6.24 -22.56
CA TRP A 76 4.60 -6.13 -21.21
C TRP A 76 4.05 -7.46 -20.74
N THR A 77 4.97 -8.40 -20.51
CA THR A 77 4.62 -9.75 -20.03
C THR A 77 4.11 -9.74 -18.59
N SER A 78 3.34 -10.77 -18.22
CA SER A 78 2.85 -10.96 -16.86
C SER A 78 3.97 -10.96 -15.82
N GLY A 79 5.12 -11.59 -16.12
CA GLY A 79 6.28 -11.59 -15.22
C GLY A 79 6.83 -10.19 -14.92
N ARG A 80 6.91 -9.32 -15.93
CA ARG A 80 7.36 -7.93 -15.75
C ARG A 80 6.36 -7.12 -14.93
N LEU A 81 5.06 -7.31 -15.17
CA LEU A 81 4.00 -6.65 -14.41
C LEU A 81 4.00 -7.11 -12.94
N PHE A 82 4.18 -8.40 -12.68
CA PHE A 82 4.25 -8.93 -11.32
C PHE A 82 5.46 -8.40 -10.55
N ASN A 83 6.64 -8.28 -11.18
CA ASN A 83 7.79 -7.67 -10.50
C ASN A 83 7.50 -6.23 -10.03
N ILE A 84 6.82 -5.42 -10.85
CA ILE A 84 6.43 -4.05 -10.46
C ILE A 84 5.42 -4.06 -9.32
N ILE A 85 4.48 -5.01 -9.31
CA ILE A 85 3.51 -5.17 -8.23
C ILE A 85 4.23 -5.61 -6.95
N ASP A 86 5.15 -6.57 -7.04
CA ASP A 86 5.93 -7.07 -5.90
C ASP A 86 6.81 -5.97 -5.29
N GLU A 87 7.42 -5.11 -6.10
CA GLU A 87 8.14 -3.92 -5.62
C GLU A 87 7.21 -2.95 -4.88
N LYS A 88 5.96 -2.79 -5.35
CA LYS A 88 4.95 -1.96 -4.68
C LYS A 88 4.43 -2.61 -3.39
N LEU A 89 4.28 -3.93 -3.36
CA LEU A 89 3.93 -4.67 -2.14
C LEU A 89 5.08 -4.66 -1.13
N ALA A 90 6.34 -4.67 -1.58
CA ALA A 90 7.49 -4.48 -0.70
C ALA A 90 7.47 -3.10 0.00
N LEU A 91 6.93 -2.06 -0.64
CA LEU A 91 6.68 -0.76 0.00
C LEU A 91 5.62 -0.84 1.11
N GLU A 92 4.64 -1.75 1.05
CA GLU A 92 3.67 -1.95 2.14
C GLU A 92 4.35 -2.41 3.43
N LYS A 93 5.49 -3.11 3.35
CA LYS A 93 6.29 -3.51 4.53
C LYS A 93 6.91 -2.32 5.25
N GLU A 94 7.40 -1.32 4.51
CA GLU A 94 7.95 -0.09 5.08
C GLU A 94 6.84 0.86 5.57
N VAL A 95 5.69 0.88 4.90
CA VAL A 95 4.50 1.65 5.36
C VAL A 95 3.95 1.09 6.67
N ALA A 96 3.79 -0.24 6.79
CA ALA A 96 3.37 -0.87 8.03
C ALA A 96 4.34 -0.55 9.18
N LYS A 97 5.64 -0.58 8.88
CA LYS A 97 6.70 -0.26 9.85
C LYS A 97 6.62 1.20 10.34
N GLU A 98 6.44 2.15 9.42
CA GLU A 98 6.30 3.58 9.75
C GLU A 98 5.02 3.88 10.53
N LEU A 99 3.89 3.25 10.18
CA LEU A 99 2.62 3.42 10.88
C LEU A 99 2.70 2.91 12.33
N VAL A 100 3.31 1.74 12.55
CA VAL A 100 3.56 1.21 13.89
C VAL A 100 4.49 2.15 14.67
N SER A 101 5.58 2.63 14.06
CA SER A 101 6.51 3.56 14.70
C SER A 101 5.82 4.85 15.17
N ARG A 102 4.96 5.42 14.32
CA ARG A 102 4.19 6.63 14.64
C ARG A 102 3.24 6.41 15.80
N GLU A 103 2.48 5.31 15.78
CA GLU A 103 1.53 4.96 16.83
C GLU A 103 2.21 4.76 18.18
N LEU A 104 3.34 4.05 18.20
CA LEU A 104 4.18 3.89 19.40
C LEU A 104 4.70 5.23 19.93
N LYS A 105 5.14 6.14 19.05
CA LYS A 105 5.60 7.49 19.44
C LYS A 105 4.48 8.36 20.03
N ILE A 106 3.25 8.22 19.55
CA ILE A 106 2.08 8.89 20.15
C ILE A 106 1.84 8.33 21.56
N MET A 107 1.98 7.01 21.75
CA MET A 107 1.81 6.38 23.05
C MET A 107 2.84 6.87 24.08
N GLU A 108 4.09 7.10 23.68
CA GLU A 108 5.12 7.69 24.56
C GLU A 108 4.72 9.08 25.08
N GLN A 109 4.03 9.86 24.23
CA GLN A 109 3.65 11.24 24.54
C GLN A 109 2.30 11.33 25.25
N GLN A 110 1.40 10.37 25.02
CA GLN A 110 0.00 10.39 25.46
C GLN A 110 -0.44 8.98 25.90
N THR A 111 0.02 8.55 27.07
CA THR A 111 -0.24 7.21 27.61
C THR A 111 -1.72 6.89 27.80
N SER A 112 -2.59 7.91 27.97
CA SER A 112 -4.05 7.75 28.06
C SER A 112 -4.69 7.17 26.80
N LEU A 113 -4.00 7.21 25.66
CA LEU A 113 -4.45 6.64 24.39
C LEU A 113 -3.97 5.19 24.18
N GLY A 114 -3.27 4.60 25.16
CA GLY A 114 -2.58 3.32 25.01
C GLY A 114 -3.45 2.19 24.45
N MET A 115 -4.67 2.00 24.99
CA MET A 115 -5.61 0.98 24.48
C MET A 115 -6.02 1.19 23.02
N ALA A 116 -6.31 2.44 22.63
CA ALA A 116 -6.74 2.76 21.26
C ALA A 116 -5.60 2.55 20.26
N ILE A 117 -4.37 2.88 20.67
CA ILE A 117 -3.16 2.68 19.88
C ILE A 117 -2.83 1.19 19.75
N CYS A 118 -2.94 0.41 20.83
CA CYS A 118 -2.80 -1.05 20.80
C CYS A 118 -3.84 -1.70 19.87
N ASP A 119 -5.09 -1.25 19.89
CA ASP A 119 -6.14 -1.73 18.98
C ASP A 119 -5.85 -1.38 17.52
N SER A 120 -5.36 -0.16 17.25
CA SER A 120 -4.92 0.29 15.92
C SER A 120 -3.80 -0.60 15.37
N ILE A 121 -2.73 -0.82 16.16
CA ILE A 121 -1.60 -1.68 15.80
C ILE A 121 -2.06 -3.14 15.62
N ALA A 122 -2.98 -3.64 16.46
CA ALA A 122 -3.52 -4.99 16.33
C ALA A 122 -4.32 -5.17 15.04
N ARG A 123 -5.15 -4.20 14.63
CA ARG A 123 -5.88 -4.28 13.36
C ARG A 123 -4.95 -4.31 12.15
N LEU A 124 -3.87 -3.52 12.18
CA LEU A 124 -2.82 -3.56 11.16
C LEU A 124 -2.12 -4.91 11.15
N ALA A 125 -1.75 -5.44 12.32
CA ALA A 125 -1.13 -6.76 12.47
C ALA A 125 -2.02 -7.88 11.92
N LEU A 126 -3.32 -7.86 12.20
CA LEU A 126 -4.27 -8.86 11.74
C LEU A 126 -4.53 -8.82 10.23
N GLN A 127 -4.05 -7.82 9.51
CA GLN A 127 -4.09 -7.77 8.05
C GLN A 127 -2.79 -8.26 7.40
N ALA A 128 -1.71 -8.39 8.16
CA ALA A 128 -0.42 -8.86 7.68
C ALA A 128 -0.36 -10.39 7.52
N ASP A 129 0.47 -10.84 6.58
CA ASP A 129 1.02 -12.20 6.57
C ASP A 129 2.07 -12.39 7.68
N GLU A 130 2.43 -13.63 7.96
CA GLU A 130 3.32 -14.01 9.06
C GLU A 130 4.73 -13.39 8.93
N SER A 131 5.29 -13.35 7.72
CA SER A 131 6.62 -12.78 7.47
C SER A 131 6.62 -11.27 7.71
N LEU A 132 5.59 -10.58 7.22
CA LEU A 132 5.41 -9.15 7.39
C LEU A 132 5.14 -8.79 8.86
N PHE A 133 4.31 -9.58 9.55
CA PHE A 133 4.04 -9.38 10.98
C PHE A 133 5.31 -9.44 11.82
N VAL A 134 6.12 -10.48 11.64
CA VAL A 134 7.37 -10.67 12.41
C VAL A 134 8.32 -9.49 12.19
N VAL A 135 8.59 -9.15 10.93
CA VAL A 135 9.64 -8.18 10.57
C VAL A 135 9.21 -6.73 10.78
N SER A 136 7.96 -6.37 10.45
CA SER A 136 7.52 -4.98 10.44
C SER A 136 6.73 -4.58 11.69
N VAL A 137 6.08 -5.52 12.38
CA VAL A 137 5.18 -5.21 13.51
C VAL A 137 5.76 -5.71 14.83
N TRP A 138 6.02 -7.01 14.93
CA TRP A 138 6.42 -7.65 16.19
C TRP A 138 7.77 -7.15 16.70
N ASP A 139 8.77 -7.02 15.83
CA ASP A 139 10.10 -6.52 16.22
C ASP A 139 10.06 -5.10 16.84
N GLN A 140 9.19 -4.24 16.34
CA GLN A 140 9.03 -2.88 16.86
C GLN A 140 8.28 -2.87 18.19
N VAL A 141 7.15 -3.60 18.25
CA VAL A 141 6.38 -3.76 19.48
C VAL A 141 7.26 -4.38 20.56
N LYS A 142 7.93 -5.51 20.31
CA LYS A 142 8.79 -6.20 21.27
C LYS A 142 9.84 -5.28 21.90
N LYS A 143 10.49 -4.44 21.09
CA LYS A 143 11.47 -3.43 21.56
C LYS A 143 10.84 -2.33 22.43
N PHE A 144 9.60 -1.93 22.11
CA PHE A 144 8.89 -0.90 22.85
C PHE A 144 8.33 -1.41 24.18
N VAL A 145 7.75 -2.60 24.18
CA VAL A 145 7.01 -3.16 25.32
C VAL A 145 7.90 -3.79 26.40
N THR A 146 9.17 -4.06 26.10
CA THR A 146 10.08 -4.74 27.04
C THR A 146 10.33 -3.95 28.31
N GLY A 147 10.24 -2.61 28.29
CA GLY A 147 10.28 -1.79 29.51
C GLY A 147 8.96 -1.85 30.32
N PRO A 148 7.81 -1.53 29.72
CA PRO A 148 6.50 -1.58 30.38
C PRO A 148 6.06 -2.98 30.85
N LEU A 149 6.46 -4.08 30.21
CA LEU A 149 6.10 -5.43 30.67
C LEU A 149 6.74 -5.81 32.02
N ILE A 150 7.90 -5.21 32.34
CA ILE A 150 8.53 -5.32 33.67
C ILE A 150 7.70 -4.54 34.72
N SER A 151 6.82 -3.63 34.27
CA SER A 151 5.94 -2.77 35.08
C SER A 151 4.48 -2.89 34.58
N ILE A 152 3.91 -4.10 34.61
CA ILE A 152 2.64 -4.52 33.98
C ILE A 152 1.64 -3.37 33.70
N LEU A 153 1.61 -2.89 32.46
CA LEU A 153 0.57 -2.00 31.93
C LEU A 153 -0.49 -2.83 31.15
N PRO A 154 -1.79 -2.73 31.48
CA PRO A 154 -2.86 -3.56 30.91
C PRO A 154 -3.01 -3.53 29.38
N GLU A 155 -2.60 -2.43 28.74
CA GLU A 155 -2.72 -2.20 27.30
C GLU A 155 -1.90 -3.21 26.48
N TRP A 156 -0.71 -3.57 26.98
CA TRP A 156 0.16 -4.53 26.31
C TRP A 156 -0.31 -5.96 26.44
N LEU A 157 -0.92 -6.30 27.59
CA LEU A 157 -1.58 -7.58 27.76
C LEU A 157 -2.77 -7.69 26.80
N TYR A 158 -3.55 -6.61 26.65
CA TYR A 158 -4.66 -6.56 25.70
C TYR A 158 -4.19 -6.74 24.24
N PHE A 159 -3.14 -6.05 23.82
CA PHE A 159 -2.55 -6.22 22.49
C PHE A 159 -2.17 -7.68 22.20
N ILE A 160 -1.44 -8.32 23.12
CA ILE A 160 -1.00 -9.72 22.97
C ILE A 160 -2.20 -10.64 22.76
N LEU A 161 -3.25 -10.47 23.56
CA LEU A 161 -4.47 -11.28 23.47
C LEU A 161 -5.19 -11.14 22.11
N LEU A 162 -5.16 -9.95 21.50
CA LEU A 162 -5.80 -9.72 20.21
C LEU A 162 -5.09 -10.41 19.03
N VAL A 163 -3.77 -10.61 19.12
CA VAL A 163 -2.98 -11.10 17.98
C VAL A 163 -2.56 -12.57 18.12
N VAL A 164 -2.51 -13.11 19.34
CA VAL A 164 -2.02 -14.47 19.62
C VAL A 164 -2.89 -15.57 19.00
N GLU A 165 -4.20 -15.33 18.85
CA GLU A 165 -5.14 -16.31 18.27
C GLU A 165 -4.82 -16.58 16.79
N LYS A 166 -4.36 -15.54 16.06
CA LYS A 166 -4.06 -15.63 14.62
C LYS A 166 -2.64 -16.16 14.35
N PHE A 167 -1.67 -15.78 15.17
CA PHE A 167 -0.24 -16.02 14.91
C PHE A 167 0.38 -16.95 15.95
N SER A 168 -0.20 -18.14 16.16
CA SER A 168 0.16 -19.12 17.20
C SER A 168 1.54 -19.79 17.02
N VAL A 169 2.56 -18.97 16.74
CA VAL A 169 3.98 -19.30 16.74
C VAL A 169 4.54 -18.89 18.09
N SER A 170 5.30 -19.78 18.72
CA SER A 170 5.87 -19.66 20.06
C SER A 170 6.45 -18.26 20.35
N PHE A 171 5.65 -17.43 21.02
CA PHE A 171 6.15 -16.21 21.62
C PHE A 171 7.05 -16.61 22.79
N GLU A 172 8.34 -16.79 22.54
CA GLU A 172 9.35 -16.77 23.60
C GLU A 172 9.45 -15.31 24.09
N LEU A 173 8.79 -15.08 25.24
CA LEU A 173 8.87 -13.84 26.01
C LEU A 173 10.32 -13.57 26.43
#